data_AF-A0A8S1B1U8-F1
#
_entry.id   AF-A0A8S1B1U8-F1
#
_cell.length_a   1.000
_cell.length_b   1.000
_cell.length_c   1.000
_cell.angle_alpha   90.00
_cell.angle_beta   90.00
_cell.angle_gamma   90.00
#
_symmetry.space_group_name_H-M   'P 1'
#
loop_
_entity.id
_entity.type
_entity.pdbx_description
1 polymer ?
#
loop_
_entity_poly.entity_id
_entity_poly.type
_entity_poly.pdbx_seq_one_letter_code
_entity_poly.pdbx_strand_id
1 'polypeptide(L)'
;MAVTDILKDFDDLTEPACMDKILMYLEELKEEDDAFMELLVEKLAREEITWEQPWYQQTNSVSRPLKENNEKHKETYKTDTICKAENDIIIKNWKEFIHEYDVPDKIICLARWKNKVKSRLPNTPEESSRRFLISYLARGLQRTTFQVFRHIQTYFGGPVKGAYSAEEEKIMNVCFTHHPNHAVTLLSMVLGREPRGIYKRLQQLYNGKPERKKIRWTIPVASKLLKLLMKYTGLPLDELKNKRFDKEVWVKIAEEFDHHYIHIQKFWYSSLHVQLFVKSNVKLNKLRKKIFKKLKLTSYQIWSDIRWKDVVQQFPDGYTHYFIYKISYGPIHTKPKYHKEPLPEVLDYGLKRLKHYRKLRLRTLALNKEGDLEQVIYDKSNNKS
;
A
#
# COMPACT_ATOMS: atom_id res chain seq x y z
N MET A 1 -12.76 19.59 17.26
CA MET A 1 -13.88 18.63 17.39
C MET A 1 -13.44 17.25 16.89
N ALA A 2 -13.89 16.13 17.48
CA ALA A 2 -13.66 14.80 16.88
C ALA A 2 -14.73 14.49 15.84
N VAL A 3 -14.42 13.69 14.81
CA VAL A 3 -15.38 13.30 13.76
C VAL A 3 -16.66 12.67 14.35
N THR A 4 -16.53 11.96 15.47
CA THR A 4 -17.65 11.34 16.19
C THR A 4 -18.63 12.33 16.80
N ASP A 5 -18.23 13.59 16.96
CA ASP A 5 -19.01 14.59 17.67
C ASP A 5 -19.78 15.53 16.72
N ILE A 6 -19.51 15.48 15.41
CA ILE A 6 -20.04 16.45 14.41
C ILE A 6 -21.58 16.50 14.42
N LEU A 7 -22.23 15.33 14.49
CA LEU A 7 -23.69 15.18 14.42
C LEU A 7 -24.28 14.59 15.70
N LYS A 8 -23.58 14.71 16.83
CA LYS A 8 -24.00 14.04 18.08
C LYS A 8 -25.32 14.58 18.63
N ASP A 9 -25.61 15.85 18.37
CA ASP A 9 -26.78 16.56 18.91
C ASP A 9 -27.98 16.55 17.95
N PHE A 10 -27.92 15.79 16.85
CA PHE A 10 -28.98 15.72 15.84
C PHE A 10 -29.63 14.34 15.83
N ASP A 11 -30.93 14.32 16.14
CA ASP A 11 -31.77 13.11 16.03
C ASP A 11 -32.33 12.94 14.60
N ASP A 12 -32.64 14.05 13.91
CA ASP A 12 -33.08 14.06 12.52
C ASP A 12 -31.94 14.48 11.57
N LEU A 13 -31.48 13.51 10.76
CA LEU A 13 -30.40 13.72 9.80
C LEU A 13 -30.86 14.33 8.47
N THR A 14 -32.14 14.68 8.35
CA THR A 14 -32.69 15.38 7.18
C THR A 14 -32.69 16.91 7.34
N GLU A 15 -32.35 17.40 8.52
CA GLU A 15 -32.27 18.83 8.79
C GLU A 15 -31.08 19.49 8.06
N PRO A 16 -31.30 20.60 7.33
CA PRO A 16 -30.21 21.34 6.67
C PRO A 16 -29.08 21.75 7.62
N ALA A 17 -29.38 22.00 8.89
CA ALA A 17 -28.40 22.37 9.92
C ALA A 17 -27.32 21.29 10.17
N CYS A 18 -27.62 20.02 9.88
CA CYS A 18 -26.61 18.95 9.90
C CYS A 18 -25.48 19.25 8.91
N MET A 19 -25.81 19.80 7.73
CA MET A 19 -24.83 20.14 6.72
C MET A 19 -23.95 21.31 7.16
N ASP A 20 -24.54 22.32 7.78
CA ASP A 20 -23.80 23.49 8.29
C ASP A 20 -22.75 23.05 9.31
N LYS A 21 -23.09 22.12 10.22
CA LYS A 21 -22.12 21.55 11.18
C LYS A 21 -20.96 20.84 10.52
N ILE A 22 -21.21 20.09 9.44
CA ILE A 22 -20.15 19.41 8.68
C ILE A 22 -19.24 20.44 7.98
N LEU A 23 -19.81 21.52 7.44
CA LEU A 23 -19.06 22.59 6.80
C LEU A 23 -18.23 23.39 7.80
N MET A 24 -18.79 23.72 8.97
CA MET A 24 -18.06 24.34 10.08
C MET A 24 -16.85 23.49 10.49
N TYR A 25 -17.04 22.18 10.65
CA TYR A 25 -15.92 21.29 10.98
C TYR A 25 -14.84 21.28 9.89
N LEU A 26 -15.24 21.29 8.60
CA LEU A 26 -14.28 21.39 7.50
C LEU A 26 -13.50 22.71 7.52
N GLU A 27 -14.15 23.81 7.92
CA GLU A 27 -13.51 25.12 8.08
C GLU A 27 -12.51 25.11 9.24
N GLU A 28 -12.89 24.58 10.41
CA GLU A 28 -11.97 24.38 11.56
C GLU A 28 -10.69 23.62 11.15
N LEU A 29 -10.82 22.57 10.33
CA LEU A 29 -9.65 21.81 9.86
C LEU A 29 -8.73 22.66 8.96
N LYS A 30 -9.31 23.51 8.11
CA LYS A 30 -8.54 24.38 7.20
C LYS A 30 -7.85 25.50 7.97
N GLU A 31 -8.55 26.12 8.91
CA GLU A 31 -7.99 27.15 9.78
C GLU A 31 -6.84 26.60 10.62
N GLU A 32 -6.98 25.39 11.18
CA GLU A 32 -5.90 24.72 11.90
C GLU A 32 -4.66 24.51 11.01
N ASP A 33 -4.86 24.06 9.77
CA ASP A 33 -3.77 23.84 8.82
C ASP A 33 -3.08 25.14 8.40
N ASP A 34 -3.85 26.20 8.15
CA ASP A 34 -3.34 27.51 7.74
C ASP A 34 -2.61 28.20 8.90
N ALA A 35 -3.16 28.19 10.12
CA ALA A 35 -2.51 28.74 11.32
C ALA A 35 -1.18 28.03 11.65
N PHE A 36 -1.13 26.70 11.49
CA PHE A 36 0.12 25.94 11.65
C PHE A 36 1.18 26.36 10.63
N MET A 37 0.78 26.59 9.37
CA MET A 37 1.72 27.02 8.33
C MET A 37 2.19 28.45 8.53
N GLU A 38 1.33 29.36 8.98
CA GLU A 38 1.71 30.73 9.34
C GLU A 38 2.76 30.74 10.46
N LEU A 39 2.53 29.95 11.52
CA LEU A 39 3.50 29.76 12.60
C LEU A 39 4.84 29.22 12.08
N LEU A 40 4.81 28.21 11.19
CA LEU A 40 6.04 27.68 10.59
C LEU A 40 6.78 28.73 9.76
N VAL A 41 6.06 29.58 9.04
CA VAL A 41 6.67 30.69 8.28
C VAL A 41 7.32 31.68 9.22
N GLU A 42 6.64 32.07 10.29
CA GLU A 42 7.18 33.00 11.28
C GLU A 42 8.47 32.46 11.93
N LYS A 43 8.43 31.21 12.42
CA LYS A 43 9.57 30.59 13.10
C LYS A 43 10.76 30.32 12.17
N LEU A 44 10.51 30.08 10.88
CA LEU A 44 11.54 29.69 9.91
C LEU A 44 11.91 30.80 8.91
N ALA A 45 11.41 32.03 9.08
CA ALA A 45 11.55 33.10 8.08
C ALA A 45 12.99 33.44 7.70
N ARG A 46 13.96 33.17 8.59
CA ARG A 46 15.39 33.46 8.43
C ARG A 46 16.27 32.22 8.53
N GLU A 47 15.65 31.04 8.57
CA GLU A 47 16.39 29.80 8.70
C GLU A 47 16.93 29.33 7.35
N GLU A 48 18.21 28.98 7.36
CA GLU A 48 18.91 28.42 6.20
C GLU A 48 19.47 27.04 6.56
N ILE A 49 19.55 26.16 5.57
CA ILE A 49 20.09 24.81 5.79
C ILE A 49 21.60 24.93 5.96
N THR A 50 22.07 24.79 7.20
CA THR A 50 23.49 24.92 7.58
C THR A 50 24.23 23.59 7.66
N TRP A 51 23.52 22.46 7.64
CA TRP A 51 24.12 21.14 7.66
C TRP A 51 24.40 20.61 6.26
N GLU A 52 25.39 19.71 6.16
CA GLU A 52 25.71 19.03 4.91
C GLU A 52 24.52 18.20 4.43
N GLN A 53 24.10 18.46 3.18
CA GLN A 53 23.05 17.69 2.51
C GLN A 53 23.65 16.89 1.35
N PRO A 54 23.34 15.59 1.24
CA PRO A 54 23.70 14.84 0.05
C PRO A 54 22.98 15.41 -1.17
N TRP A 55 23.54 15.23 -2.37
CA TRP A 55 23.04 15.86 -3.60
C TRP A 55 21.54 15.61 -3.85
N TYR A 56 21.05 14.42 -3.50
CA TYR A 56 19.65 14.02 -3.70
C TYR A 56 18.67 14.66 -2.70
N GLN A 57 19.15 15.43 -1.72
CA GLN A 57 18.34 16.22 -0.79
C GLN A 57 18.35 17.72 -1.09
N GLN A 58 19.24 18.20 -1.95
CA GLN A 58 19.41 19.62 -2.31
C GLN A 58 18.34 20.11 -3.31
N THR A 59 17.12 19.56 -3.27
CA THR A 59 16.07 19.89 -4.24
C THR A 59 15.34 21.17 -3.89
N ASN A 60 15.16 22.04 -4.89
CA ASN A 60 14.32 23.24 -4.77
C ASN A 60 12.82 22.94 -4.79
N SER A 61 12.39 21.74 -4.42
CA SER A 61 10.97 21.37 -4.38
C SER A 61 10.80 20.06 -3.65
N VAL A 62 9.95 20.06 -2.62
CA VAL A 62 9.57 18.82 -1.90
C VAL A 62 8.41 18.10 -2.57
N SER A 63 7.70 18.76 -3.50
CA SER A 63 6.48 18.24 -4.14
C SER A 63 6.72 17.52 -5.47
N ARG A 64 7.96 17.54 -5.98
CA ARG A 64 8.34 16.98 -7.29
C ARG A 64 9.43 15.92 -7.12
N PRO A 65 9.30 14.75 -7.77
CA PRO A 65 10.37 13.77 -7.78
C PRO A 65 11.65 14.35 -8.37
N LEU A 66 12.79 13.92 -7.84
CA LEU A 66 14.10 14.17 -8.43
C LEU A 66 14.15 13.53 -9.83
N LYS A 67 14.59 14.29 -10.83
CA LYS A 67 14.71 13.82 -12.22
C LYS A 67 16.08 13.20 -12.52
N GLU A 68 17.10 13.57 -11.76
CA GLU A 68 18.44 13.02 -11.91
C GLU A 68 18.53 11.59 -11.38
N ASN A 69 19.28 10.75 -12.10
CA ASN A 69 19.44 9.35 -11.79
C ASN A 69 20.73 9.11 -10.98
N ASN A 70 20.71 8.10 -10.12
CA ASN A 70 21.83 7.74 -9.22
C ASN A 70 23.16 7.49 -9.94
N GLU A 71 23.14 7.09 -11.22
CA GLU A 71 24.31 6.67 -12.00
C GLU A 71 25.37 7.76 -12.21
N LYS A 72 25.03 9.03 -11.98
CA LYS A 72 25.94 10.17 -12.18
C LYS A 72 26.70 10.58 -10.91
N HIS A 73 26.38 10.01 -9.76
CA HIS A 73 26.91 10.43 -8.47
C HIS A 73 27.46 9.24 -7.67
N LYS A 74 28.47 9.48 -6.82
CA LYS A 74 29.03 8.46 -5.92
C LYS A 74 28.03 8.05 -4.83
N GLU A 75 27.20 8.99 -4.38
CA GLU A 75 26.18 8.75 -3.36
C GLU A 75 24.87 8.30 -4.01
N THR A 76 24.24 7.28 -3.43
CA THR A 76 22.95 6.75 -3.92
C THR A 76 21.86 6.91 -2.86
N TYR A 77 20.63 7.20 -3.29
CA TYR A 77 19.46 7.12 -2.43
C TYR A 77 18.61 5.88 -2.72
N LYS A 78 17.90 5.39 -1.69
CA LYS A 78 16.99 4.24 -1.80
C LYS A 78 15.68 4.67 -2.43
N THR A 79 15.16 3.88 -3.38
CA THR A 79 13.90 4.17 -4.12
C THR A 79 12.68 3.39 -3.64
N ASP A 80 12.88 2.46 -2.70
CA ASP A 80 11.83 1.64 -2.12
C ASP A 80 10.99 2.40 -1.07
N THR A 81 10.17 1.66 -0.33
CA THR A 81 9.27 2.25 0.67
C THR A 81 10.05 2.55 1.95
N ILE A 82 9.79 3.70 2.60
CA ILE A 82 10.34 4.03 3.91
C ILE A 82 9.97 2.92 4.91
N CYS A 83 10.97 2.29 5.51
CA CYS A 83 10.78 1.22 6.49
C CYS A 83 10.55 1.78 7.91
N LYS A 84 10.24 0.91 8.88
CA LYS A 84 10.07 1.34 10.27
C LYS A 84 11.28 2.10 10.83
N ALA A 85 12.50 1.60 10.64
CA ALA A 85 13.69 2.25 11.17
C ALA A 85 13.87 3.68 10.63
N GLU A 86 13.60 3.88 9.33
CA GLU A 86 13.64 5.21 8.71
C GLU A 86 12.51 6.10 9.22
N ASN A 87 11.30 5.54 9.42
CA ASN A 87 10.20 6.27 10.02
C ASN A 87 10.49 6.68 11.47
N ASP A 88 11.17 5.83 12.26
CA ASP A 88 11.56 6.14 13.63
C ASP A 88 12.59 7.29 13.67
N ILE A 89 13.49 7.37 12.67
CA ILE A 89 14.37 8.53 12.47
C ILE A 89 13.55 9.80 12.15
N ILE A 90 12.58 9.73 11.24
CA ILE A 90 11.71 10.88 10.92
C ILE A 90 10.96 11.36 12.16
N ILE A 91 10.41 10.45 12.97
CA ILE A 91 9.72 10.80 14.22
C ILE A 91 10.67 11.41 15.24
N LYS A 92 11.90 10.89 15.34
CA LYS A 92 12.94 11.46 16.21
C LYS A 92 13.27 12.89 15.78
N ASN A 93 13.58 13.10 14.50
CA ASN A 93 13.88 14.42 13.95
C ASN A 93 12.69 15.38 14.12
N TRP A 94 11.45 14.89 14.02
CA TRP A 94 10.26 15.71 14.27
C TRP A 94 10.15 16.18 15.72
N LYS A 95 10.44 15.30 16.68
CA LYS A 95 10.46 15.67 18.11
C LYS A 95 11.56 16.69 18.44
N GLU A 96 12.73 16.52 17.84
CA GLU A 96 13.84 17.48 17.98
C GLU A 96 13.45 18.84 17.37
N PHE A 97 12.84 18.84 16.19
CA PHE A 97 12.33 20.05 15.54
C PHE A 97 11.29 20.78 16.39
N ILE A 98 10.32 20.05 16.96
CA ILE A 98 9.32 20.63 17.87
C ILE A 98 9.98 21.38 19.03
N HIS A 99 11.00 20.77 19.64
CA HIS A 99 11.70 21.35 20.77
C HIS A 99 12.55 22.56 20.38
N GLU A 100 13.26 22.47 19.25
CA GLU A 100 14.18 23.51 18.78
C GLU A 100 13.45 24.77 18.29
N TYR A 101 12.33 24.61 17.57
CA TYR A 101 11.61 25.73 16.96
C TYR A 101 10.33 26.13 17.72
N ASP A 102 10.03 25.45 18.83
CA ASP A 102 8.86 25.70 19.67
C ASP A 102 7.56 25.72 18.83
N VAL A 103 7.31 24.60 18.15
CA VAL A 103 6.12 24.40 17.32
C VAL A 103 5.24 23.28 17.90
N PRO A 104 3.90 23.32 17.72
CA PRO A 104 3.03 22.27 18.24
C PRO A 104 3.23 20.94 17.52
N ASP A 105 2.99 19.83 18.21
CA ASP A 105 3.05 18.47 17.64
C ASP A 105 1.84 18.19 16.71
N LYS A 106 1.86 18.84 15.54
CA LYS A 106 0.80 18.80 14.53
C LYS A 106 1.34 18.52 13.14
N ILE A 107 2.18 17.48 12.99
CA ILE A 107 2.68 17.04 11.67
C ILE A 107 1.55 16.69 10.68
N ILE A 108 0.36 16.37 11.18
CA ILE A 108 -0.85 16.17 10.39
C ILE A 108 -1.23 17.42 9.57
N CYS A 109 -1.03 18.62 10.11
CA CYS A 109 -1.32 19.87 9.42
C CYS A 109 -0.43 20.03 8.18
N LEU A 110 0.87 19.76 8.33
CA LEU A 110 1.80 19.69 7.21
C LEU A 110 1.37 18.66 6.16
N ALA A 111 0.87 17.50 6.60
CA ALA A 111 0.44 16.43 5.71
C ALA A 111 -0.85 16.78 4.94
N ARG A 112 -1.77 17.56 5.53
CA ARG A 112 -3.04 18.00 4.94
C ARG A 112 -2.91 19.25 4.07
N TRP A 113 -1.94 20.12 4.36
CA TRP A 113 -1.73 21.37 3.64
C TRP A 113 -1.23 21.14 2.21
N LYS A 114 -2.16 20.96 1.27
CA LYS A 114 -1.90 20.57 -0.13
C LYS A 114 -2.43 21.62 -1.10
N ASN A 115 -1.67 21.88 -2.18
CA ASN A 115 -2.13 22.53 -3.41
C ASN A 115 -2.78 23.91 -3.24
N LYS A 116 -2.46 24.66 -2.18
CA LYS A 116 -2.84 26.06 -2.03
C LYS A 116 -2.15 26.88 -3.13
N VAL A 117 -2.75 27.98 -3.58
CA VAL A 117 -2.18 28.81 -4.68
C VAL A 117 -0.74 29.23 -4.36
N LYS A 118 -0.48 29.61 -3.10
CA LYS A 118 0.84 29.98 -2.59
C LYS A 118 1.83 28.81 -2.50
N SER A 119 1.35 27.56 -2.45
CA SER A 119 2.22 26.37 -2.35
C SER A 119 2.82 25.91 -3.68
N ARG A 120 2.40 26.51 -4.81
CA ARG A 120 2.83 26.09 -6.16
C ARG A 120 4.05 26.85 -6.67
N LEU A 121 4.33 27.99 -6.07
CA LEU A 121 5.45 28.85 -6.44
C LEU A 121 6.66 28.50 -5.57
N PRO A 122 7.85 28.30 -6.16
CA PRO A 122 9.01 27.85 -5.42
C PRO A 122 9.58 28.91 -4.46
N ASN A 123 9.21 30.17 -4.60
CA ASN A 123 9.83 31.28 -3.87
C ASN A 123 8.91 31.88 -2.80
N THR A 124 7.83 31.19 -2.43
CA THR A 124 6.95 31.65 -1.36
C THR A 124 7.52 31.28 0.00
N PRO A 125 7.30 32.11 1.04
CA PRO A 125 7.72 31.79 2.41
C PRO A 125 7.25 30.41 2.85
N GLU A 126 6.00 30.04 2.53
CA GLU A 126 5.42 28.75 2.88
C GLU A 126 6.12 27.55 2.24
N GLU A 127 6.66 27.69 1.02
CA GLU A 127 7.45 26.64 0.38
C GLU A 127 8.88 26.61 0.93
N SER A 128 9.47 27.76 1.25
CA SER A 128 10.78 27.83 1.90
C SER A 128 10.77 27.13 3.27
N SER A 129 9.84 27.49 4.14
CA SER A 129 9.65 26.87 5.46
C SER A 129 9.37 25.37 5.34
N ARG A 130 8.60 24.95 4.32
CA ARG A 130 8.36 23.52 4.07
C ARG A 130 9.64 22.81 3.64
N ARG A 131 10.46 23.39 2.77
CA ARG A 131 11.74 22.79 2.36
C ARG A 131 12.69 22.64 3.54
N PHE A 132 12.79 23.68 4.37
CA PHE A 132 13.61 23.63 5.58
C PHE A 132 13.16 22.50 6.50
N LEU A 133 11.88 22.47 6.87
CA LEU A 133 11.32 21.44 7.74
C LEU A 133 11.52 20.03 7.15
N ILE A 134 11.18 19.81 5.88
CA ILE A 134 11.35 18.48 5.27
C ILE A 134 12.82 18.08 5.17
N SER A 135 13.72 19.04 4.93
CA SER A 135 15.17 18.80 4.94
C SER A 135 15.66 18.42 6.34
N TYR A 136 15.15 19.08 7.37
CA TYR A 136 15.44 18.75 8.76
C TYR A 136 14.98 17.33 9.09
N LEU A 137 13.76 16.97 8.68
CA LEU A 137 13.22 15.62 8.87
C LEU A 137 13.99 14.55 8.08
N ALA A 138 14.64 14.92 6.98
CA ALA A 138 15.41 14.03 6.13
C ALA A 138 16.85 13.74 6.65
N ARG A 139 17.28 14.42 7.73
CA ARG A 139 18.63 14.24 8.31
C ARG A 139 18.88 12.78 8.68
N GLY A 140 20.03 12.26 8.24
CA GLY A 140 20.45 10.87 8.48
C GLY A 140 19.78 9.81 7.60
N LEU A 141 18.93 10.20 6.63
CA LEU A 141 18.26 9.27 5.72
C LEU A 141 18.93 9.21 4.33
N GLN A 142 19.04 8.00 3.79
CA GLN A 142 19.36 7.77 2.38
C GLN A 142 18.11 7.91 1.48
N ARG A 143 17.38 9.03 1.67
CA ARG A 143 16.12 9.34 1.00
C ARG A 143 16.12 10.79 0.51
N THR A 144 15.45 11.02 -0.61
CA THR A 144 15.16 12.38 -1.09
C THR A 144 14.18 13.09 -0.17
N THR A 145 14.23 14.42 -0.14
CA THR A 145 13.23 15.26 0.56
C THR A 145 11.81 14.99 0.03
N PHE A 146 11.66 14.75 -1.28
CA PHE A 146 10.41 14.32 -1.90
C PHE A 146 9.85 13.03 -1.29
N GLN A 147 10.69 12.01 -1.07
CA GLN A 147 10.25 10.75 -0.48
C GLN A 147 9.82 10.93 0.98
N VAL A 148 10.55 11.74 1.75
CA VAL A 148 10.20 12.07 3.14
C VAL A 148 8.86 12.83 3.19
N PHE A 149 8.69 13.84 2.34
CA PHE A 149 7.43 14.58 2.26
C PHE A 149 6.26 13.68 1.85
N ARG A 150 6.44 12.83 0.83
CA ARG A 150 5.43 11.87 0.40
C ARG A 150 5.10 10.87 1.50
N HIS A 151 6.09 10.42 2.27
CA HIS A 151 5.87 9.56 3.43
C HIS A 151 5.03 10.29 4.48
N ILE A 152 5.33 11.55 4.78
CA ILE A 152 4.52 12.34 5.74
C ILE A 152 3.07 12.43 5.29
N GLN A 153 2.85 12.76 4.02
CA GLN A 153 1.51 12.85 3.42
C GLN A 153 0.75 11.52 3.42
N THR A 154 1.44 10.39 3.35
CA THR A 154 0.79 9.06 3.25
C THR A 154 0.71 8.31 4.57
N TYR A 155 1.62 8.59 5.50
CA TYR A 155 1.71 7.95 6.81
C TYR A 155 0.93 8.73 7.87
N PHE A 156 1.10 10.05 7.94
CA PHE A 156 0.37 10.91 8.88
C PHE A 156 -0.94 11.41 8.27
N GLY A 157 -0.90 11.95 7.05
CA GLY A 157 -2.09 12.43 6.33
C GLY A 157 -2.76 11.40 5.42
N GLY A 158 -2.42 10.12 5.58
CA GLY A 158 -2.95 9.03 4.76
C GLY A 158 -4.43 8.80 5.00
N PRO A 159 -5.17 8.29 3.99
CA PRO A 159 -6.59 8.08 4.16
C PRO A 159 -6.87 7.00 5.21
N VAL A 160 -7.88 7.22 6.05
CA VAL A 160 -8.37 6.24 7.03
C VAL A 160 -8.83 4.99 6.28
N LYS A 161 -8.28 3.84 6.65
CA LYS A 161 -8.56 2.54 6.01
C LYS A 161 -9.46 1.68 6.89
N GLY A 162 -10.22 0.79 6.27
CA GLY A 162 -11.09 -0.16 6.97
C GLY A 162 -12.56 0.04 6.62
N ALA A 163 -13.43 -0.61 7.39
CA ALA A 163 -14.86 -0.39 7.30
C ALA A 163 -15.22 1.05 7.74
N TYR A 164 -16.34 1.55 7.26
CA TYR A 164 -16.92 2.79 7.76
C TYR A 164 -17.60 2.51 9.11
N SER A 165 -17.45 3.41 10.07
CA SER A 165 -18.22 3.37 11.33
C SER A 165 -19.65 3.82 11.07
N ALA A 166 -20.54 3.59 12.05
CA ALA A 166 -21.92 4.05 11.96
C ALA A 166 -22.01 5.58 11.87
N GLU A 167 -21.15 6.29 12.58
CA GLU A 167 -21.05 7.75 12.59
C GLU A 167 -20.58 8.29 11.23
N GLU A 168 -19.58 7.64 10.64
CA GLU A 168 -19.15 7.99 9.28
C GLU A 168 -20.30 7.79 8.27
N GLU A 169 -21.07 6.69 8.39
CA GLU A 169 -22.20 6.44 7.51
C GLU A 169 -23.33 7.48 7.68
N LYS A 170 -23.56 8.00 8.90
CA LYS A 170 -24.49 9.12 9.14
C LYS A 170 -24.05 10.39 8.40
N ILE A 171 -22.78 10.79 8.55
CA ILE A 171 -22.21 11.97 7.89
C ILE A 171 -22.27 11.80 6.35
N MET A 172 -21.99 10.61 5.85
CA MET A 172 -22.10 10.28 4.43
C MET A 172 -23.52 10.49 3.91
N ASN A 173 -24.54 10.01 4.65
CA ASN A 173 -25.94 10.15 4.25
C ASN A 173 -26.36 11.63 4.16
N VAL A 174 -26.02 12.46 5.16
CA VAL A 174 -26.30 13.91 5.13
C VAL A 174 -25.68 14.54 3.88
N CYS A 175 -24.41 14.25 3.60
CA CYS A 175 -23.71 14.80 2.44
C CYS A 175 -24.32 14.35 1.10
N PHE A 176 -24.73 13.08 1.00
CA PHE A 176 -25.36 12.54 -0.20
C PHE A 176 -26.75 13.12 -0.45
N THR A 177 -27.49 13.42 0.61
CA THR A 177 -28.82 14.03 0.52
C THR A 177 -28.74 15.51 0.17
N HIS A 178 -27.94 16.29 0.88
CA HIS A 178 -27.96 17.75 0.76
C HIS A 178 -26.95 18.30 -0.28
N HIS A 179 -25.82 17.62 -0.51
CA HIS A 179 -24.77 18.09 -1.43
C HIS A 179 -24.22 16.99 -2.36
N PRO A 180 -25.05 16.24 -3.11
CA PRO A 180 -24.63 15.06 -3.87
C PRO A 180 -23.46 15.32 -4.85
N ASN A 181 -23.44 16.48 -5.50
CA ASN A 181 -22.42 16.86 -6.48
C ASN A 181 -21.02 17.06 -5.87
N HIS A 182 -20.95 17.47 -4.59
CA HIS A 182 -19.70 17.77 -3.90
C HIS A 182 -19.40 16.80 -2.75
N ALA A 183 -20.33 15.90 -2.44
CA ALA A 183 -20.27 15.00 -1.30
C ALA A 183 -18.95 14.22 -1.24
N VAL A 184 -18.48 13.68 -2.36
CA VAL A 184 -17.26 12.85 -2.38
C VAL A 184 -16.03 13.66 -1.96
N THR A 185 -15.87 14.87 -2.49
CA THR A 185 -14.73 15.74 -2.17
C THR A 185 -14.80 16.19 -0.72
N LEU A 186 -15.98 16.60 -0.27
CA LEU A 186 -16.21 17.05 1.10
C LEU A 186 -15.98 15.92 2.11
N LEU A 187 -16.58 14.75 1.90
CA LEU A 187 -16.41 13.57 2.75
C LEU A 187 -14.95 13.08 2.77
N SER A 188 -14.21 13.23 1.68
CA SER A 188 -12.79 12.86 1.67
C SER A 188 -11.97 13.73 2.62
N MET A 189 -12.30 15.03 2.71
CA MET A 189 -11.63 15.95 3.63
C MET A 189 -12.10 15.76 5.07
N VAL A 190 -13.42 15.70 5.30
CA VAL A 190 -14.03 15.59 6.63
C VAL A 190 -13.70 14.24 7.30
N LEU A 191 -13.85 13.13 6.57
CA LEU A 191 -13.61 11.79 7.12
C LEU A 191 -12.15 11.34 6.96
N GLY A 192 -11.32 12.12 6.26
CA GLY A 192 -9.98 11.69 5.86
C GLY A 192 -9.98 10.38 5.07
N ARG A 193 -11.02 10.09 4.28
CA ARG A 193 -11.18 8.83 3.53
C ARG A 193 -10.74 8.99 2.07
N GLU A 194 -10.37 7.88 1.42
CA GLU A 194 -10.02 7.91 -0.01
C GLU A 194 -11.27 8.20 -0.87
N PRO A 195 -11.25 9.20 -1.77
CA PRO A 195 -12.40 9.57 -2.61
C PRO A 195 -13.00 8.39 -3.38
N ARG A 196 -12.13 7.48 -3.87
CA ARG A 196 -12.55 6.28 -4.61
C ARG A 196 -13.45 5.36 -3.79
N GLY A 197 -13.17 5.23 -2.50
CA GLY A 197 -13.98 4.43 -1.58
C GLY A 197 -15.36 5.04 -1.38
N ILE A 198 -15.41 6.36 -1.19
CA ILE A 198 -16.66 7.12 -1.02
C ILE A 198 -17.49 7.08 -2.31
N TYR A 199 -16.88 7.31 -3.47
CA TYR A 199 -17.56 7.23 -4.77
C TYR A 199 -18.18 5.86 -4.99
N LYS A 200 -17.47 4.79 -4.62
CA LYS A 200 -18.01 3.43 -4.68
C LYS A 200 -19.22 3.24 -3.76
N ARG A 201 -19.23 3.86 -2.57
CA ARG A 201 -20.40 3.83 -1.68
C ARG A 201 -21.59 4.58 -2.27
N LEU A 202 -21.36 5.77 -2.83
CA LEU A 202 -22.38 6.54 -3.52
C LEU A 202 -22.99 5.76 -4.70
N GLN A 203 -22.15 5.13 -5.53
CA GLN A 203 -22.64 4.26 -6.60
C GLN A 203 -23.43 3.05 -6.07
N GLN A 204 -23.02 2.46 -4.95
CA GLN A 204 -23.75 1.34 -4.35
C GLN A 204 -25.10 1.74 -3.77
N LEU A 205 -25.23 3.00 -3.33
CA LEU A 205 -26.49 3.56 -2.86
C LEU A 205 -27.50 3.66 -4.02
N TYR A 206 -27.06 4.14 -5.19
CA TYR A 206 -27.94 4.30 -6.36
C TYR A 206 -28.17 3.01 -7.16
N ASN A 207 -27.13 2.20 -7.37
CA ASN A 207 -27.15 1.07 -8.31
C ASN A 207 -27.17 -0.30 -7.60
N GLY A 208 -27.17 -0.32 -6.27
CA GLY A 208 -26.99 -1.54 -5.49
C GLY A 208 -25.53 -2.06 -5.50
N LYS A 209 -25.30 -3.14 -4.74
CA LYS A 209 -23.97 -3.76 -4.69
C LYS A 209 -23.76 -4.64 -5.92
N PRO A 210 -22.64 -4.46 -6.66
CA PRO A 210 -22.36 -5.31 -7.81
C PRO A 210 -22.19 -6.77 -7.38
N GLU A 211 -22.71 -7.69 -8.19
CA GLU A 211 -22.55 -9.11 -7.96
C GLU A 211 -21.07 -9.51 -7.96
N ARG A 212 -20.69 -10.32 -6.97
CA ARG A 212 -19.33 -10.86 -6.87
C ARG A 212 -19.27 -12.23 -7.52
N LYS A 213 -19.08 -12.28 -8.84
CA LYS A 213 -18.78 -13.53 -9.56
C LYS A 213 -17.46 -14.11 -9.07
N LYS A 214 -17.47 -15.39 -8.65
CA LYS A 214 -16.29 -16.12 -8.20
C LYS A 214 -15.91 -17.16 -9.24
N ILE A 215 -14.69 -17.09 -9.75
CA ILE A 215 -14.14 -18.13 -10.61
C ILE A 215 -13.84 -19.38 -9.77
N ARG A 216 -14.45 -20.52 -10.13
CA ARG A 216 -14.05 -21.83 -9.62
C ARG A 216 -12.90 -22.37 -10.48
N TRP A 217 -11.68 -22.27 -9.98
CA TRP A 217 -10.49 -22.76 -10.68
C TRP A 217 -10.41 -24.28 -10.67
N THR A 218 -10.86 -24.90 -11.76
CA THR A 218 -10.65 -26.31 -12.10
C THR A 218 -9.47 -26.43 -13.07
N ILE A 219 -9.01 -27.67 -13.31
CA ILE A 219 -7.93 -27.92 -14.29
C ILE A 219 -8.32 -27.40 -15.69
N PRO A 220 -9.51 -27.72 -16.26
CA PRO A 220 -9.90 -27.18 -17.57
C PRO A 220 -9.92 -25.65 -17.65
N VAL A 221 -10.39 -24.99 -16.59
CA VAL A 221 -10.43 -23.51 -16.52
C VAL A 221 -9.01 -22.94 -16.43
N ALA A 222 -8.10 -23.61 -15.71
CA ALA A 222 -6.69 -23.23 -15.68
C ALA A 222 -5.99 -23.48 -17.03
N SER A 223 -6.33 -24.57 -17.73
CA SER A 223 -5.86 -24.83 -19.10
C SER A 223 -6.31 -23.73 -20.06
N LYS A 224 -7.60 -23.33 -19.99
CA LYS A 224 -8.12 -22.18 -20.77
C LYS A 224 -7.28 -20.93 -20.52
N LEU A 225 -6.99 -20.60 -19.26
CA LEU A 225 -6.16 -19.44 -18.93
C LEU A 225 -4.77 -19.53 -19.56
N LEU A 226 -4.09 -20.68 -19.44
CA LEU A 226 -2.75 -20.85 -20.00
C LEU A 226 -2.76 -20.75 -21.53
N LYS A 227 -3.72 -21.41 -22.20
CA LYS A 227 -3.89 -21.34 -23.66
C LYS A 227 -4.10 -19.89 -24.12
N LEU A 228 -4.92 -19.11 -23.42
CA LEU A 228 -5.12 -17.69 -23.76
C LEU A 228 -3.88 -16.83 -23.50
N LEU A 229 -3.11 -17.11 -22.44
CA LEU A 229 -1.84 -16.42 -22.20
C LEU A 229 -0.85 -16.68 -23.33
N MET A 230 -0.69 -17.93 -23.75
CA MET A 230 0.16 -18.30 -24.89
C MET A 230 -0.34 -17.65 -26.19
N LYS A 231 -1.65 -17.72 -26.46
CA LYS A 231 -2.29 -17.12 -27.64
C LYS A 231 -2.05 -15.61 -27.75
N TYR A 232 -2.32 -14.86 -26.68
CA TYR A 232 -2.25 -13.39 -26.72
C TYR A 232 -0.85 -12.82 -26.56
N THR A 233 0.12 -13.62 -26.12
CA THR A 233 1.53 -13.20 -26.09
C THR A 233 2.36 -13.74 -27.26
N GLY A 234 1.90 -14.79 -27.93
CA GLY A 234 2.67 -15.50 -28.95
C GLY A 234 3.86 -16.28 -28.40
N LEU A 235 3.94 -16.48 -27.08
CA LEU A 235 5.09 -17.08 -26.41
C LEU A 235 4.83 -18.55 -26.04
N PRO A 236 5.86 -19.43 -26.13
CA PRO A 236 5.78 -20.79 -25.60
C PRO A 236 5.75 -20.79 -24.07
N LEU A 237 5.33 -21.92 -23.48
CA LEU A 237 5.15 -22.08 -22.02
C LEU A 237 6.40 -21.66 -21.21
N ASP A 238 7.59 -22.08 -21.64
CA ASP A 238 8.83 -21.82 -20.90
C ASP A 238 9.17 -20.32 -20.83
N GLU A 239 8.84 -19.55 -21.86
CA GLU A 239 9.08 -18.11 -21.90
C GLU A 239 8.08 -17.30 -21.06
N LEU A 240 6.90 -17.87 -20.77
CA LEU A 240 5.91 -17.24 -19.88
C LEU A 240 6.40 -17.10 -18.44
N LYS A 241 7.41 -17.87 -18.03
CA LYS A 241 7.91 -17.92 -16.66
C LYS A 241 8.40 -16.57 -16.16
N ASN A 242 9.21 -15.87 -16.95
CA ASN A 242 9.87 -14.62 -16.57
C ASN A 242 9.20 -13.40 -17.21
N LYS A 243 8.13 -13.60 -18.00
CA LYS A 243 7.45 -12.53 -18.70
C LYS A 243 6.58 -11.72 -17.75
N ARG A 244 6.74 -10.40 -17.81
CA ARG A 244 5.75 -9.44 -17.30
C ARG A 244 4.74 -9.19 -18.42
N PHE A 245 3.49 -9.51 -18.15
CA PHE A 245 2.38 -9.32 -19.07
C PHE A 245 1.82 -7.89 -18.96
N ASP A 246 1.64 -7.24 -20.09
CA ASP A 246 1.02 -5.92 -20.16
C ASP A 246 -0.47 -5.95 -19.80
N LYS A 247 -0.99 -4.80 -19.37
CA LYS A 247 -2.40 -4.69 -18.94
C LYS A 247 -3.35 -5.13 -20.04
N GLU A 248 -3.05 -4.81 -21.29
CA GLU A 248 -3.87 -5.13 -22.47
C GLU A 248 -4.09 -6.64 -22.64
N VAL A 249 -3.05 -7.45 -22.45
CA VAL A 249 -3.16 -8.93 -22.51
C VAL A 249 -4.17 -9.41 -21.47
N TRP A 250 -4.12 -8.87 -20.25
CA TRP A 250 -5.03 -9.27 -19.19
C TRP A 250 -6.48 -8.81 -19.40
N VAL A 251 -6.68 -7.67 -20.08
CA VAL A 251 -8.01 -7.19 -20.44
C VAL A 251 -8.66 -8.13 -21.47
N LYS A 252 -7.91 -8.54 -22.51
CA LYS A 252 -8.39 -9.54 -23.49
C LYS A 252 -8.76 -10.88 -22.84
N ILE A 253 -7.97 -11.33 -21.87
CA ILE A 253 -8.27 -12.57 -21.12
C ILE A 253 -9.49 -12.38 -20.21
N ALA A 254 -9.68 -11.19 -19.64
CA ALA A 254 -10.80 -10.88 -18.75
C ALA A 254 -12.15 -10.94 -19.47
N GLU A 255 -12.20 -10.47 -20.72
CA GLU A 255 -13.38 -10.56 -21.59
C GLU A 255 -13.79 -12.03 -21.80
N GLU A 256 -12.81 -12.90 -22.11
CA GLU A 256 -13.01 -14.34 -22.31
C GLU A 256 -13.45 -15.11 -21.05
N PHE A 257 -13.22 -14.54 -19.88
CA PHE A 257 -13.58 -15.13 -18.59
C PHE A 257 -14.84 -14.49 -17.99
N ASP A 258 -15.38 -13.41 -18.57
CA ASP A 258 -16.43 -12.57 -17.96
C ASP A 258 -16.10 -12.22 -16.49
N HIS A 259 -14.83 -11.87 -16.24
CA HIS A 259 -14.33 -11.56 -14.90
C HIS A 259 -13.27 -10.49 -14.92
N HIS A 260 -13.25 -9.66 -13.89
CA HIS A 260 -12.25 -8.60 -13.75
C HIS A 260 -10.82 -9.15 -13.73
N TYR A 261 -9.95 -8.60 -14.58
CA TYR A 261 -8.59 -9.09 -14.85
C TYR A 261 -7.71 -9.29 -13.60
N ILE A 262 -7.88 -8.44 -12.57
CA ILE A 262 -7.17 -8.56 -11.27
C ILE A 262 -7.35 -9.94 -10.64
N HIS A 263 -8.53 -10.55 -10.74
CA HIS A 263 -8.78 -11.88 -10.15
C HIS A 263 -8.05 -12.99 -10.91
N ILE A 264 -7.93 -12.84 -12.23
CA ILE A 264 -7.22 -13.75 -13.12
C ILE A 264 -5.71 -13.64 -12.88
N GLN A 265 -5.17 -12.42 -12.88
CA GLN A 265 -3.78 -12.14 -12.51
C GLN A 265 -3.41 -12.70 -11.14
N LYS A 266 -4.29 -12.50 -10.15
CA LYS A 266 -4.09 -13.02 -8.80
C LYS A 266 -3.98 -14.53 -8.81
N PHE A 267 -4.80 -15.24 -9.59
CA PHE A 267 -4.69 -16.70 -9.70
C PHE A 267 -3.38 -17.12 -10.36
N TRP A 268 -2.99 -16.49 -11.47
CA TRP A 268 -1.72 -16.74 -12.15
C TRP A 268 -0.53 -16.64 -11.19
N TYR A 269 -0.31 -15.46 -10.61
CA TYR A 269 0.87 -15.22 -9.78
C TYR A 269 0.83 -15.93 -8.43
N SER A 270 -0.34 -16.34 -7.94
CA SER A 270 -0.45 -16.93 -6.60
C SER A 270 -0.68 -18.43 -6.58
N SER A 271 -0.82 -19.07 -7.74
CA SER A 271 -1.09 -20.50 -7.84
C SER A 271 -0.54 -21.04 -9.16
N LEU A 272 -1.15 -20.72 -10.30
CA LEU A 272 -0.87 -21.43 -11.55
C LEU A 272 0.61 -21.34 -11.99
N HIS A 273 1.21 -20.15 -11.97
CA HIS A 273 2.62 -19.96 -12.33
C HIS A 273 3.55 -20.90 -11.52
N VAL A 274 3.38 -20.92 -10.20
CA VAL A 274 4.21 -21.74 -9.31
C VAL A 274 3.93 -23.24 -9.49
N GLN A 275 2.69 -23.62 -9.85
CA GLN A 275 2.34 -25.01 -10.14
C GLN A 275 2.98 -25.52 -11.45
N LEU A 276 3.27 -24.62 -12.39
CA LEU A 276 3.91 -24.94 -13.67
C LEU A 276 5.45 -24.96 -13.56
N PHE A 277 6.02 -23.97 -12.89
CA PHE A 277 7.47 -23.71 -12.99
C PHE A 277 8.30 -24.19 -11.80
N VAL A 278 7.68 -24.54 -10.66
CA VAL A 278 8.41 -25.14 -9.54
C VAL A 278 8.57 -26.64 -9.76
N LYS A 279 9.78 -27.05 -10.17
CA LYS A 279 10.16 -28.44 -10.44
C LYS A 279 10.47 -29.27 -9.18
N SER A 280 9.88 -28.94 -8.04
CA SER A 280 10.15 -29.64 -6.77
C SER A 280 8.87 -30.03 -6.03
N ASN A 281 8.95 -31.09 -5.22
CA ASN A 281 7.83 -31.57 -4.44
C ASN A 281 7.66 -30.74 -3.15
N VAL A 282 6.76 -29.75 -3.20
CA VAL A 282 6.62 -28.76 -2.13
C VAL A 282 5.49 -29.10 -1.17
N LYS A 283 5.85 -29.45 0.08
CA LYS A 283 4.89 -29.44 1.20
C LYS A 283 4.70 -27.99 1.67
N LEU A 284 3.49 -27.43 1.55
CA LEU A 284 3.24 -26.01 1.84
C LEU A 284 3.57 -25.63 3.30
N ASN A 285 3.36 -26.52 4.26
CA ASN A 285 3.77 -26.27 5.65
C ASN A 285 5.29 -26.25 5.84
N LYS A 286 6.04 -27.09 5.11
CA LYS A 286 7.52 -27.01 5.13
C LYS A 286 8.00 -25.70 4.50
N LEU A 287 7.37 -25.29 3.40
CA LEU A 287 7.67 -24.01 2.75
C LEU A 287 7.41 -22.83 3.70
N ARG A 288 6.24 -22.77 4.36
CA ARG A 288 5.93 -21.72 5.36
C ARG A 288 6.99 -21.63 6.46
N LYS A 289 7.38 -22.77 7.04
CA LYS A 289 8.46 -22.82 8.04
C LYS A 289 9.78 -22.30 7.47
N LYS A 290 10.14 -22.67 6.24
CA LYS A 290 11.35 -22.18 5.56
C LYS A 290 11.30 -20.66 5.35
N ILE A 291 10.16 -20.12 4.94
CA ILE A 291 9.96 -18.68 4.77
C ILE A 291 10.13 -17.95 6.10
N PHE A 292 9.47 -18.40 7.15
CA PHE A 292 9.59 -17.76 8.47
C PHE A 292 11.02 -17.84 9.02
N LYS A 293 11.72 -18.96 8.85
CA LYS A 293 13.14 -19.06 9.22
C LYS A 293 14.02 -18.07 8.46
N LYS A 294 13.80 -17.91 7.15
CA LYS A 294 14.54 -16.93 6.34
C LYS A 294 14.24 -15.49 6.76
N LEU A 295 12.98 -15.15 7.02
CA LEU A 295 12.59 -13.83 7.49
C LEU A 295 13.21 -13.47 8.85
N LYS A 296 13.40 -14.43 9.75
CA LYS A 296 14.13 -14.20 11.01
C LYS A 296 15.59 -13.78 10.83
N LEU A 297 16.19 -14.08 9.68
CA LEU A 297 17.58 -13.73 9.35
C LEU A 297 17.70 -12.39 8.61
N THR A 298 16.57 -11.75 8.29
CA THR A 298 16.55 -10.46 7.59
C THR A 298 16.59 -9.28 8.57
N SER A 299 16.97 -8.10 8.08
CA SER A 299 16.98 -6.85 8.84
C SER A 299 15.61 -6.17 8.96
N TYR A 300 14.54 -6.78 8.43
CA TYR A 300 13.19 -6.22 8.51
C TYR A 300 12.69 -6.17 9.95
N GLN A 301 12.17 -5.02 10.38
CA GLN A 301 11.72 -4.82 11.76
C GLN A 301 10.25 -5.17 11.95
N ILE A 302 9.40 -4.91 10.95
CA ILE A 302 7.97 -5.22 10.97
C ILE A 302 7.53 -5.88 9.65
N TRP A 303 6.33 -6.47 9.65
CA TRP A 303 5.82 -7.19 8.48
C TRP A 303 5.69 -6.30 7.23
N SER A 304 5.35 -5.03 7.37
CA SER A 304 5.22 -4.10 6.24
C SER A 304 6.54 -3.73 5.58
N ASP A 305 7.68 -3.93 6.26
CA ASP A 305 9.00 -3.66 5.70
C ASP A 305 9.40 -4.73 4.67
N ILE A 306 8.80 -5.92 4.73
CA ILE A 306 9.23 -7.08 3.96
C ILE A 306 9.13 -6.83 2.45
N ARG A 307 10.29 -6.83 1.79
CA ARG A 307 10.39 -6.79 0.33
C ARG A 307 10.31 -8.20 -0.25
N TRP A 308 9.10 -8.63 -0.60
CA TRP A 308 8.88 -9.99 -1.12
C TRP A 308 9.64 -10.31 -2.41
N LYS A 309 10.00 -9.29 -3.20
CA LYS A 309 10.85 -9.43 -4.39
C LYS A 309 12.27 -9.89 -4.05
N ASP A 310 12.80 -9.47 -2.90
CA ASP A 310 14.15 -9.84 -2.46
C ASP A 310 14.10 -11.18 -1.72
N VAL A 311 13.02 -11.40 -0.95
CA VAL A 311 12.79 -12.67 -0.26
C VAL A 311 12.69 -13.84 -1.25
N VAL A 312 12.03 -13.67 -2.40
CA VAL A 312 11.85 -14.76 -3.37
C VAL A 312 13.16 -15.18 -4.03
N GLN A 313 14.15 -14.29 -4.16
CA GLN A 313 15.48 -14.62 -4.71
C GLN A 313 16.22 -15.66 -3.87
N GLN A 314 15.83 -15.84 -2.60
CA GLN A 314 16.41 -16.86 -1.72
C GLN A 314 15.78 -18.25 -1.86
N PHE A 315 14.85 -18.43 -2.80
CA PHE A 315 14.17 -19.68 -3.09
C PHE A 315 14.56 -20.18 -4.49
N PRO A 316 14.42 -21.49 -4.75
CA PRO A 316 14.63 -22.04 -6.08
C PRO A 316 13.81 -21.31 -7.15
N ASP A 317 14.29 -21.39 -8.38
CA ASP A 317 13.61 -20.77 -9.52
C ASP A 317 12.17 -21.29 -9.71
N GLY A 318 11.29 -20.44 -10.23
CA GLY A 318 9.86 -20.70 -10.45
C GLY A 318 8.90 -20.21 -9.37
N TYR A 319 9.38 -19.81 -8.18
CA TYR A 319 8.50 -19.13 -7.21
C TYR A 319 8.24 -17.68 -7.60
N THR A 320 7.04 -17.19 -7.33
CA THR A 320 6.73 -15.76 -7.40
C THR A 320 6.77 -15.13 -6.01
N HIS A 321 7.16 -13.87 -5.94
CA HIS A 321 7.10 -13.09 -4.69
C HIS A 321 5.68 -13.05 -4.10
N TYR A 322 4.65 -12.96 -4.95
CA TYR A 322 3.26 -12.93 -4.51
C TYR A 322 2.78 -14.27 -3.93
N PHE A 323 3.25 -15.40 -4.46
CA PHE A 323 2.99 -16.72 -3.89
C PHE A 323 3.63 -16.86 -2.51
N ILE A 324 4.90 -16.47 -2.37
CA ILE A 324 5.63 -16.50 -1.11
C ILE A 324 4.92 -15.64 -0.05
N TYR A 325 4.50 -14.42 -0.42
CA TYR A 325 3.67 -13.56 0.43
C TYR A 325 2.36 -14.26 0.85
N LYS A 326 1.56 -14.72 -0.11
CA LYS A 326 0.24 -15.32 0.15
C LYS A 326 0.31 -16.53 1.08
N ILE A 327 1.30 -17.40 0.85
CA ILE A 327 1.51 -18.60 1.67
C ILE A 327 1.89 -18.25 3.11
N SER A 328 2.66 -17.19 3.29
CA SER A 328 3.13 -16.70 4.59
C SER A 328 2.09 -15.86 5.33
N TYR A 329 1.24 -15.15 4.59
CA TYR A 329 0.17 -14.30 5.13
C TYR A 329 -0.91 -15.11 5.85
N GLY A 330 -1.29 -16.28 5.34
CA GLY A 330 -2.35 -17.12 5.90
C GLY A 330 -2.21 -17.34 7.42
N PRO A 331 -1.08 -17.88 7.92
CA PRO A 331 -0.88 -18.09 9.35
C PRO A 331 -0.88 -16.82 10.22
N ILE A 332 -0.65 -15.65 9.63
CA ILE A 332 -0.37 -14.40 10.35
C ILE A 332 -1.56 -13.44 10.36
N HIS A 333 -2.38 -13.42 9.31
CA HIS A 333 -3.40 -12.37 9.11
C HIS A 333 -4.44 -12.24 10.23
N THR A 334 -4.62 -13.26 11.06
CA THR A 334 -5.55 -13.23 12.19
C THR A 334 -4.97 -12.56 13.42
N LYS A 335 -3.67 -12.27 13.46
CA LYS A 335 -3.05 -11.53 14.55
C LYS A 335 -3.44 -10.06 14.41
N PRO A 336 -4.10 -9.45 15.41
CA PRO A 336 -4.37 -8.02 15.39
C PRO A 336 -3.08 -7.23 15.23
N LYS A 337 -3.10 -6.13 14.47
CA LYS A 337 -1.97 -5.20 14.33
C LYS A 337 -0.63 -5.84 13.89
N TYR A 338 -0.64 -7.04 13.29
CA TYR A 338 0.57 -7.75 12.85
C TYR A 338 1.52 -6.94 11.95
N HIS A 339 1.02 -5.89 11.29
CA HIS A 339 1.81 -5.02 10.44
C HIS A 339 2.68 -4.01 11.21
N LYS A 340 2.36 -3.72 12.48
CA LYS A 340 3.11 -2.78 13.34
C LYS A 340 3.97 -3.46 14.41
N GLU A 341 3.70 -4.73 14.69
CA GLU A 341 4.42 -5.48 15.72
C GLU A 341 5.80 -5.95 15.24
N PRO A 342 6.76 -6.13 16.17
CA PRO A 342 8.08 -6.67 15.86
C PRO A 342 7.99 -7.98 15.06
N LEU A 343 8.72 -8.03 13.95
CA LEU A 343 8.70 -9.17 13.03
C LEU A 343 8.97 -10.51 13.73
N PRO A 344 9.93 -10.64 14.68
CA PRO A 344 10.15 -11.90 15.40
C PRO A 344 8.88 -12.43 16.09
N GLU A 345 8.12 -11.57 16.76
CA GLU A 345 6.88 -11.94 17.47
C GLU A 345 5.78 -12.39 16.50
N VAL A 346 5.65 -11.68 15.38
CA VAL A 346 4.70 -12.02 14.30
C VAL A 346 5.04 -13.38 13.70
N LEU A 347 6.33 -13.66 13.47
CA LEU A 347 6.80 -14.94 12.94
C LEU A 347 6.60 -16.08 13.93
N ASP A 348 6.83 -15.86 15.22
CA ASP A 348 6.59 -16.86 16.27
C ASP A 348 5.11 -17.20 16.43
N TYR A 349 4.24 -16.20 16.38
CA TYR A 349 2.80 -16.42 16.28
C TYR A 349 2.44 -17.28 15.06
N GLY A 350 2.97 -16.93 13.89
CA GLY A 350 2.77 -17.68 12.65
C GLY A 350 3.22 -19.13 12.79
N LEU A 351 4.42 -19.38 13.32
CA LEU A 351 4.98 -20.71 13.56
C LEU A 351 4.12 -21.55 14.52
N LYS A 352 3.61 -20.95 15.61
CA LYS A 352 2.68 -21.63 16.53
C LYS A 352 1.41 -22.06 15.80
N ARG A 353 0.82 -21.19 14.98
CA ARG A 353 -0.40 -21.50 14.21
C ARG A 353 -0.19 -22.60 13.18
N LEU A 354 1.01 -22.75 12.60
CA LEU A 354 1.29 -23.79 11.60
C LEU A 354 0.99 -25.22 12.08
N LYS A 355 0.97 -25.47 13.40
CA LYS A 355 0.60 -26.78 13.97
C LYS A 355 -0.81 -27.21 13.56
N HIS A 356 -1.72 -26.25 13.37
CA HIS A 356 -3.13 -26.49 13.03
C HIS A 356 -3.42 -26.37 11.52
N TYR A 357 -2.41 -26.08 10.69
CA TYR A 357 -2.59 -25.93 9.25
C TYR A 357 -2.61 -27.28 8.54
N ARG A 358 -3.55 -27.45 7.60
CA ARG A 358 -3.64 -28.63 6.74
C ARG A 358 -2.31 -28.88 6.03
N LYS A 359 -1.85 -30.14 6.06
CA LYS A 359 -0.59 -30.60 5.44
C LYS A 359 -0.76 -30.76 3.92
N LEU A 360 -1.06 -29.65 3.24
CA LEU A 360 -1.25 -29.62 1.80
C LEU A 360 0.08 -29.66 1.04
N ARG A 361 0.06 -30.25 -0.15
CA ARG A 361 1.13 -30.20 -1.13
C ARG A 361 0.76 -29.28 -2.28
N LEU A 362 1.75 -28.59 -2.84
CA LEU A 362 1.59 -27.92 -4.12
C LEU A 362 1.41 -28.98 -5.20
N ARG A 363 0.39 -28.82 -6.05
CA ARG A 363 0.22 -29.66 -7.24
C ARG A 363 1.20 -29.19 -8.31
N THR A 364 1.94 -30.11 -8.91
CA THR A 364 2.69 -29.82 -10.13
C THR A 364 1.79 -30.09 -11.33
N LEU A 365 1.77 -29.16 -12.28
CA LEU A 365 1.00 -29.24 -13.50
C LEU A 365 1.95 -29.24 -14.70
N ALA A 366 1.63 -30.02 -15.72
CA ALA A 366 2.33 -30.05 -17.00
C ALA A 366 1.31 -30.05 -18.15
N LEU A 367 1.74 -29.67 -19.35
CA LEU A 367 0.92 -29.80 -20.55
C LEU A 367 0.96 -31.26 -21.03
N ASN A 368 -0.21 -31.83 -21.28
CA ASN A 368 -0.36 -33.11 -21.97
C ASN A 368 -0.16 -32.93 -23.50
N LYS A 369 -0.27 -34.02 -24.27
CA LYS A 369 -0.13 -33.99 -25.74
C LYS A 369 -1.18 -33.13 -26.45
N GLU A 370 -2.32 -32.90 -25.83
CA GLU A 370 -3.44 -32.08 -26.35
C GLU A 370 -3.31 -30.59 -25.95
N GLY A 371 -2.24 -30.24 -25.23
CA GLY A 371 -2.01 -28.88 -24.75
C GLY A 371 -2.88 -28.49 -23.55
N ASP A 372 -3.49 -29.46 -22.86
CA ASP A 372 -4.23 -29.25 -21.62
C ASP A 372 -3.38 -29.56 -20.39
N LEU A 373 -3.68 -28.89 -19.28
CA LEU A 373 -2.98 -29.13 -18.02
C LEU A 373 -3.39 -30.48 -17.42
N GLU A 374 -2.39 -31.24 -16.99
CA GLU A 374 -2.57 -32.45 -16.20
C GLU A 374 -1.72 -32.40 -14.92
N GLN A 375 -2.16 -33.13 -13.90
CA GLN A 375 -1.42 -33.20 -12.65
C GLN A 375 -0.32 -34.26 -12.75
N VAL A 376 0.93 -33.85 -12.57
CA VAL A 376 2.06 -34.78 -12.49
C VAL A 376 2.03 -35.47 -11.13
N ILE A 377 1.90 -36.80 -11.13
CA ILE A 377 2.00 -37.63 -9.94
C ILE A 377 3.44 -38.13 -9.84
N TYR A 378 4.19 -37.63 -8.85
CA TYR A 378 5.50 -38.19 -8.54
C TYR A 378 5.31 -39.47 -7.73
N ASP A 379 5.70 -40.61 -8.30
CA ASP A 379 5.72 -41.88 -7.59
C ASP A 379 6.62 -41.82 -6.36
N LYS A 380 6.17 -42.46 -5.27
CA LYS A 380 6.84 -42.43 -3.96
C LYS A 380 8.19 -43.16 -3.94
N SER A 381 8.61 -43.80 -5.03
CA SER A 381 9.78 -44.69 -5.09
C SER A 381 11.14 -43.97 -5.21
N ASN A 382 11.20 -42.70 -5.64
CA ASN A 382 12.49 -42.04 -5.95
C ASN A 382 12.95 -40.94 -4.98
N ASN A 383 12.42 -40.87 -3.76
CA ASN A 383 12.86 -39.88 -2.75
C ASN A 383 13.75 -40.49 -1.65
N LYS A 384 14.82 -41.18 -2.06
CA LYS A 384 16.06 -41.34 -1.28
C LYS A 384 17.22 -40.80 -2.11
N SER A 385 17.43 -39.49 -2.06
CA SER A 385 18.69 -38.83 -2.39
C SER A 385 18.72 -37.50 -1.64
#